data_AF-A0A820GCS5-F1
#
_entry.id   AF-A0A820GCS5-F1
#
_cell.length_a   1.000
_cell.length_b   1.000
_cell.length_c   1.000
_cell.angle_alpha   90.00
_cell.angle_beta   90.00
_cell.angle_gamma   90.00
#
_symmetry.space_group_name_H-M   'P 1'
#
loop_
_entity.id
_entity.type
_entity.pdbx_description
1 polymer ?
#
loop_
_entity_poly.entity_id
_entity_poly.type
_entity_poly.pdbx_seq_one_letter_code
_entity_poly.pdbx_strand_id
1 'polypeptide(L)'
;LGEIQTAIEGIQIALAILLKHTPNDHKKISYHYYHLANTYKRIRHCKEAAECFIKAIEMARLSNEIDEEYVDMLETDLRTIK
;
A
#
# COMPACT_ATOMS: atom_id res chain seq x y z
N LEU A 1 0.33 7.21 -19.26
CA LEU A 1 1.38 6.33 -18.69
C LEU A 1 2.41 7.11 -17.89
N GLY A 2 2.93 8.24 -18.40
CA GLY A 2 3.92 9.07 -17.69
C GLY A 2 3.52 9.48 -16.27
N GLU A 3 2.31 10.03 -16.08
CA GLU A 3 1.83 10.46 -14.75
C GLU A 3 1.71 9.29 -13.74
N ILE A 4 1.36 8.10 -14.22
CA ILE A 4 1.24 6.91 -13.36
C ILE A 4 2.63 6.45 -12.90
N GLN A 5 3.61 6.48 -13.80
CA GLN A 5 5.00 6.15 -13.46
C GLN A 5 5.56 7.13 -12.42
N THR A 6 5.32 8.44 -12.61
CA THR A 6 5.69 9.46 -11.61
C THR A 6 5.00 9.24 -10.27
N ALA A 7 3.73 8.81 -10.26
CA ALA A 7 3.03 8.47 -9.02
C ALA A 7 3.66 7.28 -8.29
N ILE A 8 4.02 6.21 -9.02
CA ILE A 8 4.71 5.04 -8.45
C ILE A 8 6.04 5.46 -7.81
N GLU A 9 6.85 6.22 -8.54
CA GLU A 9 8.16 6.70 -8.05
C GLU A 9 8.00 7.59 -6.81
N GLY A 10 7.05 8.52 -6.83
CA GLY A 10 6.77 9.39 -5.68
C GLY A 10 6.37 8.61 -4.44
N ILE A 11 5.50 7.61 -4.58
CA ILE A 11 5.07 6.75 -3.46
C ILE A 11 6.23 5.90 -2.95
N GLN A 12 7.07 5.35 -3.83
CA GLN A 12 8.25 4.57 -3.44
C GLN A 12 9.28 5.41 -2.67
N ILE A 13 9.52 6.65 -3.08
CA ILE A 13 10.39 7.59 -2.36
C ILE A 13 9.81 7.90 -0.97
N ALA A 14 8.51 8.19 -0.88
CA ALA A 14 7.84 8.45 0.39
C ALA A 14 7.94 7.24 1.34
N LEU A 15 7.72 6.02 0.82
CA LEU A 15 7.92 4.78 1.57
C LEU A 15 9.35 4.64 2.08
N ALA A 16 10.36 4.88 1.24
CA ALA A 16 11.76 4.80 1.65
C ALA A 16 12.10 5.79 2.78
N ILE A 17 11.56 7.00 2.73
CA ILE A 17 11.72 8.01 3.78
C ILE A 17 11.02 7.58 5.06
N LEU A 18 9.76 7.12 4.98
CA LEU A 18 8.99 6.65 6.14
C LEU A 18 9.68 5.47 6.82
N LEU A 19 10.12 4.47 6.05
CA LEU A 19 10.81 3.29 6.58
C LEU A 19 12.14 3.65 7.24
N LYS A 20 12.82 4.71 6.78
CA LYS A 20 14.09 5.16 7.36
C LYS A 20 13.92 6.00 8.62
N HIS A 21 12.95 6.91 8.63
CA HIS A 21 12.84 7.94 9.67
C HIS A 21 11.75 7.65 10.70
N THR A 22 10.70 6.94 10.32
CA THR A 22 9.55 6.62 11.16
C THR A 22 9.08 5.18 10.91
N PRO A 23 9.94 4.16 11.13
CA PRO A 23 9.62 2.75 10.80
C PRO A 23 8.42 2.19 11.57
N ASN A 24 8.09 2.79 12.72
CA ASN A 24 6.95 2.39 13.56
C ASN A 24 5.65 3.14 13.23
N ASP A 25 5.66 4.05 12.26
CA ASP A 25 4.43 4.70 11.75
C ASP A 25 3.71 3.73 10.78
N HIS A 26 3.33 2.58 11.33
CA HIS A 26 2.75 1.47 10.59
C HIS A 26 1.47 1.88 9.84
N LYS A 27 0.70 2.81 10.40
CA LYS A 27 -0.48 3.38 9.74
C LYS A 27 -0.13 4.12 8.46
N LYS A 28 0.81 5.07 8.51
CA LYS A 28 1.21 5.77 7.28
C LYS A 28 1.85 4.84 6.27
N ILE A 29 2.69 3.90 6.73
CA ILE A 29 3.32 2.92 5.85
C ILE A 29 2.25 2.06 5.15
N SER A 30 1.22 1.61 5.88
CA SER A 30 0.07 0.88 5.32
C SER A 30 -0.64 1.67 4.23
N TYR A 31 -0.97 2.95 4.47
CA TYR A 31 -1.62 3.79 3.47
C TYR A 31 -0.79 3.97 2.20
N HIS A 32 0.53 4.12 2.32
CA HIS A 32 1.39 4.25 1.14
C HIS A 32 1.45 2.96 0.34
N TYR A 33 1.51 1.79 0.99
CA TYR A 33 1.40 0.51 0.29
C TYR A 33 0.04 0.33 -0.38
N TYR A 34 -1.05 0.74 0.25
CA TYR A 34 -2.39 0.73 -0.34
C TYR A 34 -2.48 1.62 -1.60
N HIS A 35 -1.92 2.83 -1.55
CA HIS A 35 -1.89 3.73 -2.71
C HIS A 35 -1.01 3.17 -3.83
N LEU A 36 0.12 2.55 -3.49
CA LEU A 36 0.99 1.89 -4.46
C LEU A 36 0.27 0.70 -5.12
N ALA A 37 -0.44 -0.11 -4.34
CA ALA A 37 -1.23 -1.24 -4.82
C ALA A 37 -2.28 -0.79 -5.83
N ASN A 38 -3.05 0.25 -5.50
CA ASN A 38 -4.06 0.80 -6.41
C ASN A 38 -3.44 1.42 -7.67
N THR A 39 -2.25 2.00 -7.57
CA THR A 39 -1.54 2.55 -8.73
C THR A 39 -1.11 1.45 -9.68
N TYR A 40 -0.57 0.33 -9.17
CA TYR A 40 -0.27 -0.87 -9.97
C TYR A 40 -1.54 -1.53 -10.55
N LYS A 41 -2.63 -1.60 -9.77
CA LYS A 41 -3.94 -2.11 -10.23
C LYS A 41 -4.44 -1.34 -11.46
N ARG A 42 -4.31 0.00 -11.46
CA ARG A 42 -4.72 0.86 -12.59
C ARG A 42 -4.00 0.57 -13.89
N ILE A 43 -2.77 0.05 -13.85
CA ILE A 43 -1.99 -0.34 -15.03
C ILE A 43 -2.02 -1.84 -15.30
N ARG A 44 -2.88 -2.60 -14.60
CA ARG A 44 -3.01 -4.07 -14.70
C ARG A 44 -1.74 -4.84 -14.30
N HIS A 45 -0.92 -4.25 -13.44
CA HIS A 45 0.21 -4.92 -12.80
C HIS A 45 -0.28 -5.64 -11.55
N CYS A 46 -1.08 -6.68 -11.74
CA CYS A 46 -1.84 -7.32 -10.66
C CYS A 46 -0.94 -8.00 -9.63
N LYS A 47 0.23 -8.50 -10.05
CA LYS A 47 1.20 -9.13 -9.14
C LYS A 47 1.79 -8.10 -8.16
N GLU A 48 2.32 -7.00 -8.68
CA GLU A 48 2.90 -5.93 -7.86
C GLU A 48 1.85 -5.28 -6.96
N ALA A 49 0.62 -5.14 -7.47
CA ALA A 49 -0.49 -4.64 -6.68
C ALA A 49 -0.84 -5.59 -5.51
N ALA A 50 -0.88 -6.90 -5.74
CA ALA A 50 -1.12 -7.89 -4.69
C ALA A 50 -0.02 -7.88 -3.62
N GLU A 51 1.26 -7.80 -4.03
CA GLU A 51 2.39 -7.67 -3.10
C GLU A 51 2.29 -6.40 -2.24
N CYS A 52 1.81 -5.30 -2.81
CA CYS A 52 1.60 -4.06 -2.07
C CYS A 52 0.40 -4.17 -1.11
N PHE A 53 -0.71 -4.80 -1.49
CA PHE A 53 -1.83 -5.04 -0.59
C PHE A 53 -1.43 -5.90 0.61
N ILE A 54 -0.63 -6.96 0.40
CA ILE A 54 -0.12 -7.81 1.48
C ILE A 54 0.68 -6.97 2.49
N LYS A 55 1.62 -6.14 2.01
CA LYS A 55 2.39 -5.24 2.87
C LYS A 55 1.52 -4.20 3.58
N ALA A 56 0.47 -3.70 2.91
CA ALA A 56 -0.49 -2.79 3.52
C ALA A 56 -1.23 -3.46 4.70
N ILE A 57 -1.66 -4.71 4.53
CA ILE A 57 -2.33 -5.52 5.56
C ILE A 57 -1.37 -5.80 6.73
N GLU A 58 -0.14 -6.22 6.45
CA GLU A 58 0.88 -6.46 7.48
C GLU A 58 1.09 -5.23 8.36
N MET A 59 1.26 -4.06 7.75
CA MET A 59 1.45 -2.80 8.48
C MET A 59 0.18 -2.34 9.19
N ALA A 60 -0.99 -2.57 8.59
CA ALA A 60 -2.28 -2.27 9.22
C ALA A 60 -2.45 -3.04 10.52
N ARG A 61 -2.17 -4.35 10.51
CA ARG A 61 -2.26 -5.24 11.68
C ARG A 61 -1.23 -4.94 12.78
N LEU A 62 -0.14 -4.25 12.45
CA LEU A 62 0.84 -3.78 13.43
C LEU A 62 0.47 -2.42 14.06
N SER A 63 -0.54 -1.72 13.53
CA SER A 63 -0.94 -0.41 14.02
C SER A 63 -2.12 -0.50 14.98
N ASN A 64 -2.03 0.17 16.13
CA ASN A 64 -3.14 0.35 17.06
C ASN A 64 -4.12 1.47 16.64
N GLU A 65 -3.81 2.19 15.55
CA GLU A 65 -4.59 3.33 15.07
C GLU A 65 -5.50 2.98 13.88
N ILE A 66 -5.49 1.72 13.47
CA ILE A 66 -6.25 1.17 12.37
C ILE A 66 -7.28 0.20 12.95
N ASP A 67 -8.53 0.32 12.50
CA ASP A 67 -9.59 -0.61 12.85
C ASP A 67 -9.62 -1.84 11.94
N GLU A 68 -10.35 -2.87 12.35
CA GLU A 68 -10.49 -4.09 11.56
C GLU A 68 -11.25 -3.83 10.24
N GLU A 69 -12.11 -2.79 10.18
CA GLU A 69 -12.86 -2.43 8.97
C GLU A 69 -11.91 -2.05 7.82
N TYR A 70 -10.88 -1.25 8.10
CA TYR A 70 -9.85 -0.94 7.11
C TYR A 70 -9.08 -2.18 6.67
N VAL A 71 -8.80 -3.12 7.57
CA VAL A 71 -8.11 -4.37 7.24
C VAL A 71 -8.98 -5.25 6.35
N ASP A 72 -10.26 -5.40 6.67
CA ASP A 72 -11.24 -6.15 5.87
C ASP A 72 -11.39 -5.55 4.45
N MET A 73 -11.34 -4.22 4.34
CA MET A 73 -11.32 -3.52 3.05
C MET A 73 -10.08 -3.89 2.23
N LEU A 74 -8.89 -3.88 2.82
CA LEU A 74 -7.65 -4.27 2.13
C LEU A 74 -7.68 -5.74 1.68
N GLU A 75 -8.19 -6.64 2.53
CA GLU A 75 -8.32 -8.05 2.18
C GLU A 75 -9.32 -8.27 1.03
N THR A 76 -10.42 -7.52 1.02
CA THR A 76 -11.41 -7.55 -0.06
C THR A 76 -10.79 -7.07 -1.37
N ASP A 77 -10.03 -5.97 -1.34
CA ASP A 77 -9.30 -5.46 -2.49
C ASP A 77 -8.27 -6.45 -3.03
N LEU A 78 -7.53 -7.13 -2.14
CA LEU A 78 -6.59 -8.18 -2.51
C LEU A 78 -7.30 -9.38 -3.16
N ARG A 79 -8.43 -9.83 -2.62
CA ARG A 79 -9.20 -10.97 -3.18
C ARG A 79 -9.83 -10.67 -4.54
N THR A 80 -10.14 -9.40 -4.81
CA THR A 80 -10.82 -8.98 -6.03
C THR A 80 -9.88 -8.56 -7.14
N ILE A 81 -8.56 -8.57 -6.90
CA ILE A 81 -7.57 -8.20 -7.90
C ILE A 81 -7.54 -9.21 -9.06
N LYS A 82 -7.72 -8.72 -10.28
CA LYS A 82 -7.79 -9.52 -11.52
C LYS A 82 -6.96 -8.87 -12.62
#